data_AF-A0A9P8MU89-F1
#
_entry.id   AF-A0A9P8MU89-F1
#
_cell.length_a   1.000
_cell.length_b   1.000
_cell.length_c   1.000
_cell.angle_alpha   90.00
_cell.angle_beta   90.00
_cell.angle_gamma   90.00
#
_symmetry.space_group_name_H-M   'P 1'
#
loop_
_entity.id
_entity.type
_entity.pdbx_description
1 polymer ?
#
loop_
_entity_poly.entity_id
_entity_poly.type
_entity_poly.pdbx_seq_one_letter_code
_entity_poly.pdbx_strand_id
1 'polypeptide(L)'
;MFVLSFWLHVNPPSYPELRRPSAGHRFRVLHRDSAFASAGCHDNRLDKLWWNELWMGYSADVSYEDSSDVSHAHNLGGALMLAMGELDTNVDPSSTLRLAHAVIEADKDFDLVFVPGGTHHVIDMPFMVQKKHAFFRKHLQSY
;
A
#
# COMPACT_ATOMS: atom_id res chain seq x y z
N MET A 1 -6.01 -15.83 -2.93
CA MET A 1 -5.15 -15.43 -4.07
C MET A 1 -5.78 -14.23 -4.75
N PHE A 2 -5.52 -13.03 -4.21
CA PHE A 2 -5.83 -11.71 -4.79
C PHE A 2 -4.85 -10.75 -4.08
N VAL A 3 -3.88 -10.19 -4.81
CA VAL A 3 -3.20 -8.98 -4.36
C VAL A 3 -4.08 -7.85 -4.88
N LEU A 4 -4.83 -7.22 -3.98
CA LEU A 4 -5.58 -6.01 -4.28
C LEU A 4 -4.57 -4.86 -4.24
N SER A 5 -3.82 -4.65 -5.32
CA SER A 5 -3.06 -3.41 -5.48
C SER A 5 -4.09 -2.28 -5.55
N PHE A 6 -4.13 -1.45 -4.51
CA PHE A 6 -4.92 -0.22 -4.53
C PHE A 6 -4.35 0.65 -5.66
N TRP A 7 -5.16 0.91 -6.68
CA TRP A 7 -4.88 1.92 -7.69
C TRP A 7 -4.83 3.28 -6.98
N LEU A 8 -3.64 3.72 -6.58
CA LEU A 8 -3.40 5.13 -6.30
C LEU A 8 -3.60 5.84 -7.64
N HIS A 9 -4.70 6.58 -7.75
CA HIS A 9 -4.99 7.41 -8.90
C HIS A 9 -3.97 8.55 -8.94
N VAL A 10 -2.81 8.29 -9.54
CA VAL A 10 -1.86 9.32 -9.96
C VAL A 10 -2.58 10.15 -11.02
N ASN A 11 -2.76 11.45 -10.75
CA ASN A 11 -3.39 12.38 -11.68
C ASN A 11 -2.68 12.29 -13.05
N PRO A 12 -3.35 11.91 -14.14
CA PRO A 12 -2.73 11.98 -15.46
C PRO A 12 -2.50 13.46 -15.83
N PRO A 13 -1.45 13.76 -16.64
CA PRO A 13 -1.19 15.13 -17.09
C PRO A 13 -2.36 15.66 -17.92
N SER A 14 -2.68 16.93 -17.68
CA SER A 14 -3.82 17.65 -18.25
C SER A 14 -3.82 17.71 -19.78
N TYR A 15 -4.86 17.18 -20.41
CA TYR A 15 -5.28 17.57 -21.76
C TYR A 15 -6.47 18.55 -21.67
N PRO A 16 -6.51 19.62 -22.49
CA PRO A 16 -7.52 20.65 -22.36
C PRO A 16 -8.81 20.31 -23.13
N GLU A 17 -9.91 20.79 -22.54
CA GLU A 17 -11.25 21.02 -23.12
C GLU A 17 -12.20 19.86 -23.38
N LEU A 18 -13.15 19.69 -22.45
CA LEU A 18 -14.59 19.64 -22.76
C LEU A 18 -15.39 20.18 -21.54
N ARG A 19 -16.07 21.32 -21.74
CA ARG A 19 -16.69 22.14 -20.68
C ARG A 19 -18.21 21.87 -20.58
N ARG A 20 -18.60 21.04 -19.59
CA ARG A 20 -19.80 21.00 -18.68
C ARG A 20 -21.25 21.09 -19.23
N PRO A 21 -22.27 20.61 -18.46
CA PRO A 21 -22.89 21.50 -17.46
C PRO A 21 -23.30 20.87 -16.10
N SER A 22 -23.20 21.74 -15.08
CA SER A 22 -23.95 21.85 -13.81
C SER A 22 -24.67 20.66 -13.15
N ALA A 23 -24.17 20.24 -11.99
CA ALA A 23 -24.95 20.07 -10.75
C ALA A 23 -23.96 19.98 -9.58
N GLY A 24 -24.18 20.76 -8.53
CA GLY A 24 -23.30 20.79 -7.36
C GLY A 24 -23.34 19.46 -6.61
N HIS A 25 -22.27 18.68 -6.73
CA HIS A 25 -21.75 17.82 -5.67
C HIS A 25 -20.23 17.96 -5.75
N ARG A 26 -19.63 18.65 -4.78
CA ARG A 26 -18.20 18.52 -4.56
C ARG A 26 -18.01 17.08 -4.09
N PHE A 27 -17.65 16.18 -5.00
CA PHE A 27 -17.12 14.89 -4.61
C PHE A 27 -15.80 15.16 -3.87
N ARG A 28 -15.91 15.29 -2.55
CA ARG A 28 -14.76 15.27 -1.65
C ARG A 28 -14.23 13.84 -1.74
N VAL A 29 -13.00 13.68 -2.20
CA VAL A 29 -12.29 12.40 -2.09
C VAL A 29 -12.25 12.05 -0.60
N LEU A 30 -13.06 11.08 -0.17
CA LEU A 30 -13.31 10.76 1.25
C LEU A 30 -12.47 9.59 1.78
N HIS A 31 -11.44 9.14 1.05
CA HIS A 31 -10.63 8.01 1.52
C HIS A 31 -9.15 8.42 1.62
N ARG A 32 -8.85 9.18 2.67
CA ARG A 32 -7.49 9.50 3.15
C ARG A 32 -7.32 9.17 4.64
N ASP A 33 -8.24 8.43 5.24
CA ASP A 33 -8.36 8.39 6.70
C ASP A 33 -7.59 7.22 7.33
N SER A 34 -7.60 6.03 6.70
CA SER A 34 -6.84 4.87 7.19
C SER A 34 -6.55 3.82 6.11
N ALA A 35 -5.38 3.19 6.15
CA ALA A 35 -4.95 2.10 5.27
C ALA A 35 -4.26 0.97 6.05
N PHE A 36 -4.41 -0.27 5.57
CA PHE A 36 -3.76 -1.45 6.12
C PHE A 36 -3.14 -2.28 4.98
N ALA A 37 -1.86 -2.62 5.09
CA ALA A 37 -1.16 -3.51 4.18
C ALA A 37 -0.49 -4.65 4.95
N SER A 38 -0.60 -5.87 4.43
CA SER A 38 0.02 -7.06 5.03
C SER A 38 0.74 -7.86 3.97
N ALA A 39 2.00 -8.25 4.25
CA ALA A 39 2.82 -9.06 3.34
C ALA A 39 2.83 -8.52 1.90
N GLY A 40 2.87 -7.19 1.76
CA GLY A 40 2.75 -6.48 0.49
C GLY A 40 4.07 -6.45 -0.27
N CYS A 41 3.99 -6.59 -1.60
CA CYS A 41 5.05 -6.18 -2.49
C CYS A 41 4.96 -4.66 -2.67
N HIS A 42 5.88 -3.92 -2.07
CA HIS A 42 5.92 -2.45 -2.10
C HIS A 42 6.88 -1.90 -3.16
N ASP A 43 7.63 -2.81 -3.80
CA ASP A 43 8.51 -2.52 -4.92
C ASP A 43 8.68 -3.79 -5.78
N ASN A 44 8.11 -3.76 -6.99
CA ASN A 44 8.13 -4.90 -7.91
C ASN A 44 9.54 -5.27 -8.37
N ARG A 45 10.55 -4.40 -8.19
CA ARG A 45 11.96 -4.70 -8.47
C ARG A 45 12.57 -5.67 -7.46
N LEU A 46 11.95 -5.84 -6.30
CA LEU A 46 12.38 -6.76 -5.24
C LEU A 46 11.62 -8.08 -5.21
N ASP A 47 10.50 -8.14 -5.92
CA ASP A 47 9.69 -9.34 -5.99
C ASP A 47 10.19 -10.30 -7.09
N LYS A 48 9.51 -11.43 -7.23
CA LYS A 48 9.86 -12.48 -8.17
C LYS A 48 9.84 -11.97 -9.61
N LEU A 49 11.00 -12.00 -10.26
CA LEU A 49 11.22 -11.63 -11.66
C LEU A 49 10.11 -12.12 -12.59
N TRP A 50 9.80 -13.42 -12.57
CA TRP A 50 8.84 -14.01 -13.51
C TRP A 50 7.42 -13.45 -13.41
N TRP A 51 6.99 -13.03 -12.21
CA TRP A 51 5.66 -12.47 -12.01
C TRP A 51 5.59 -11.06 -12.56
N ASN A 52 6.60 -10.23 -12.26
CA ASN A 52 6.61 -8.84 -12.68
C ASN A 52 6.90 -8.69 -14.17
N GLU A 53 7.76 -9.50 -14.75
CA GLU A 53 7.97 -9.50 -16.20
C GLU A 53 6.73 -9.94 -16.97
N LEU A 54 5.93 -10.87 -16.43
CA LEU A 54 4.69 -11.31 -17.05
C LEU A 54 3.65 -10.17 -17.15
N TRP A 55 3.58 -9.30 -16.13
CA TRP A 55 2.53 -8.29 -16.01
C TRP A 55 2.96 -6.87 -16.34
N MET A 56 4.21 -6.51 -16.07
CA MET A 56 4.78 -5.18 -16.31
C MET A 56 5.77 -5.18 -17.48
N GLY A 57 6.19 -6.35 -17.96
CA GLY A 57 7.15 -6.48 -19.05
C GLY A 57 8.60 -6.35 -18.59
N TYR A 58 9.51 -6.66 -19.52
CA TYR A 58 10.95 -6.48 -19.38
C TYR A 58 11.42 -5.42 -20.39
N SER A 59 12.36 -4.52 -20.06
CA SER A 59 13.12 -4.31 -18.82
C SER A 59 12.40 -3.40 -17.82
N ALA A 60 12.86 -3.38 -16.55
CA ALA A 60 12.37 -2.42 -15.57
C ALA A 60 12.53 -0.98 -16.06
N ASP A 61 11.39 -0.34 -16.36
CA ASP A 61 11.30 1.03 -16.86
C ASP A 61 10.67 1.95 -15.80
N VAL A 62 10.21 3.14 -16.21
CA VAL A 62 9.57 4.11 -15.31
C VAL A 62 8.31 3.57 -14.63
N SER A 63 7.61 2.61 -15.24
CA SER A 63 6.39 2.04 -14.67
C SER A 63 6.65 1.28 -13.37
N TYR A 64 7.85 0.70 -13.21
CA TYR A 64 8.24 0.03 -11.98
C TYR A 64 8.39 1.03 -10.83
N GLU A 65 9.01 2.18 -11.09
CA GLU A 65 9.16 3.27 -10.11
C GLU A 65 7.79 3.88 -9.75
N ASP A 66 6.96 4.17 -10.75
CA ASP A 66 5.63 4.75 -10.57
C ASP A 66 4.67 3.80 -9.82
N SER A 67 4.95 2.50 -9.82
CA SER A 67 4.21 1.48 -9.09
C SER A 67 4.75 1.18 -7.69
N SER A 68 5.84 1.83 -7.26
CA SER A 68 6.47 1.55 -5.98
C SER A 68 5.91 2.43 -4.85
N ASP A 69 5.37 1.78 -3.83
CA ASP A 69 4.96 2.44 -2.59
C ASP A 69 6.16 3.10 -1.88
N VAL A 70 7.36 2.51 -2.01
CA VAL A 70 8.60 3.04 -1.41
C VAL A 70 8.93 4.41 -2.01
N SER A 71 8.91 4.51 -3.34
CA SER A 71 9.15 5.76 -4.08
C SER A 71 8.12 6.84 -3.76
N HIS A 72 6.90 6.42 -3.42
CA HIS A 72 5.79 7.30 -3.09
C HIS A 72 5.50 7.43 -1.59
N ALA A 73 6.40 6.97 -0.70
CA ALA A 73 6.17 6.98 0.74
C ALA A 73 5.85 8.39 1.30
N HIS A 74 6.44 9.43 0.69
CA HIS A 74 6.18 10.84 1.03
C HIS A 74 4.72 11.29 0.76
N ASN A 75 4.00 10.60 -0.14
CA ASN A 75 2.60 10.87 -0.45
C ASN A 75 1.63 10.12 0.47
N LEU A 76 2.11 9.15 1.26
CA LEU A 76 1.27 8.40 2.19
C LEU A 76 0.77 9.33 3.31
N GLY A 77 -0.47 9.14 3.72
CA GLY A 77 -1.11 9.96 4.74
C GLY A 77 -2.32 9.25 5.33
N GLY A 78 -2.86 9.83 6.41
CA GLY A 78 -3.85 9.14 7.24
C GLY A 78 -3.19 8.12 8.15
N ALA A 79 -4.00 7.31 8.83
CA ALA A 79 -3.48 6.24 9.67
C ALA A 79 -3.00 5.07 8.79
N LEU A 80 -1.74 4.65 8.92
CA LEU A 80 -1.19 3.52 8.21
C LEU A 80 -0.83 2.40 9.18
N MET A 81 -1.21 1.16 8.86
CA MET A 81 -0.67 -0.02 9.52
C MET A 81 -0.08 -0.99 8.50
N LEU A 82 1.19 -1.34 8.71
CA LEU A 82 1.94 -2.35 7.97
C LEU A 82 2.04 -3.63 8.81
N ALA A 83 1.91 -4.79 8.18
CA ALA A 83 2.04 -6.08 8.83
C ALA A 83 2.84 -7.08 7.99
N MET A 84 3.60 -7.94 8.65
CA MET A 84 4.47 -8.92 7.99
C MET A 84 4.80 -10.11 8.88
N GLY A 85 5.09 -11.25 8.25
CA GLY A 85 5.66 -12.42 8.91
C GLY A 85 7.17 -12.46 8.75
N GLU A 86 7.89 -12.91 9.78
CA GLU A 86 9.35 -13.07 9.75
C GLU A 86 9.82 -14.09 8.70
N LEU A 87 9.05 -15.17 8.52
CA LEU A 87 9.40 -16.32 7.67
C LEU A 87 8.58 -16.33 6.38
N ASP A 88 8.21 -15.16 5.86
CA ASP A 88 7.53 -15.04 4.58
C ASP A 88 8.50 -15.38 3.43
N THR A 89 8.25 -16.49 2.75
CA THR A 89 9.02 -16.94 1.59
C THR A 89 8.34 -16.58 0.25
N ASN A 90 7.17 -15.96 0.29
CA ASN A 90 6.43 -15.54 -0.89
C ASN A 90 6.73 -14.09 -1.25
N VAL A 91 6.66 -13.19 -0.26
CA VAL A 91 7.06 -11.78 -0.39
C VAL A 91 8.07 -11.51 0.70
N ASP A 92 9.30 -11.17 0.32
CA ASP A 92 10.38 -11.05 1.28
C ASP A 92 10.06 -9.96 2.34
N PRO A 93 10.27 -10.25 3.64
CA PRO A 93 10.12 -9.32 4.75
C PRO A 93 10.72 -7.92 4.49
N SER A 94 11.83 -7.85 3.75
CA SER A 94 12.50 -6.60 3.38
C SER A 94 11.63 -5.66 2.54
N SER A 95 10.64 -6.17 1.80
CA SER A 95 9.68 -5.34 1.05
C SER A 95 8.92 -4.39 1.99
N THR A 96 8.37 -4.93 3.09
CA THR A 96 7.65 -4.13 4.09
C THR A 96 8.62 -3.24 4.89
N LEU A 97 9.80 -3.75 5.23
CA LEU A 97 10.78 -2.98 6.00
C LEU A 97 11.36 -1.79 5.21
N ARG A 98 11.52 -1.89 3.89
CA ARG A 98 11.93 -0.77 3.04
C ARG A 98 10.87 0.32 2.97
N LEU A 99 9.59 -0.05 2.88
CA LEU A 99 8.51 0.93 2.96
C LEU A 99 8.49 1.60 4.34
N ALA A 100 8.62 0.82 5.41
CA ALA A 100 8.69 1.36 6.78
C ALA A 100 9.85 2.38 6.91
N HIS A 101 11.03 2.07 6.38
CA HIS A 101 12.17 3.00 6.35
C HIS A 101 11.84 4.29 5.60
N ALA A 102 11.27 4.19 4.39
CA ALA A 102 10.92 5.37 3.59
C ALA A 102 9.82 6.23 4.24
N VAL A 103 8.89 5.63 4.97
CA VAL A 103 7.87 6.35 5.77
C VAL A 103 8.53 7.10 6.94
N ILE A 104 9.51 6.49 7.61
CA ILE A 104 10.31 7.15 8.67
C ILE A 104 11.09 8.34 8.09
N GLU A 105 11.78 8.15 6.96
CA GLU A 105 12.53 9.24 6.29
C GLU A 105 11.62 10.38 5.84
N ALA A 106 10.35 10.09 5.54
CA ALA A 106 9.34 11.09 5.20
C ALA A 106 8.70 11.78 6.43
N ASP A 107 9.16 11.50 7.65
CA ASP A 107 8.66 12.04 8.92
C ASP A 107 7.15 11.78 9.12
N LYS A 108 6.74 10.53 8.89
CA LYS A 108 5.33 10.10 9.00
C LYS A 108 5.16 9.00 10.04
N ASP A 109 4.00 9.03 10.69
CA ASP A 109 3.60 8.03 11.68
C ASP A 109 2.92 6.82 11.04
N PHE A 110 3.13 5.64 11.60
CA PHE A 110 2.56 4.37 11.16
C PHE A 110 2.68 3.28 12.24
N ASP A 111 1.77 2.31 12.21
CA ASP A 111 1.86 1.10 13.01
C ASP A 111 2.59 -0.01 12.22
N LEU A 112 3.56 -0.69 12.83
CA LEU A 112 4.16 -1.90 12.26
C LEU A 112 3.85 -3.12 13.13
N VAL A 113 3.37 -4.19 12.51
CA VAL A 113 3.14 -5.49 13.15
C VAL A 113 4.05 -6.53 12.54
N PHE A 114 5.12 -6.83 13.25
CA PHE A 114 6.04 -7.91 12.92
C PHE A 114 5.62 -9.17 13.67
N VAL A 115 5.38 -10.27 12.95
CA VAL A 115 4.94 -11.55 13.54
C VAL A 115 6.09 -12.56 13.48
N PRO A 116 6.77 -12.82 14.62
CA PRO A 116 7.84 -13.81 14.69
C PRO A 116 7.34 -15.21 14.34
N GLY A 117 8.12 -15.94 13.55
CA GLY A 117 7.72 -17.26 13.01
C GLY A 117 6.51 -17.24 12.06
N GLY A 118 5.93 -16.07 11.78
CA GLY A 118 4.80 -15.92 10.86
C GLY A 118 5.22 -16.07 9.40
N THR A 119 4.39 -16.71 8.58
CA THR A 119 4.61 -16.87 7.13
C THR A 119 3.79 -15.84 6.34
N HIS A 120 3.66 -16.01 5.02
CA HIS A 120 2.88 -15.10 4.17
C HIS A 120 1.42 -14.88 4.62
N HIS A 121 0.83 -15.87 5.29
CA HIS A 121 -0.59 -15.86 5.69
C HIS A 121 -0.84 -15.29 7.09
N VAL A 122 0.08 -14.48 7.64
CA VAL A 122 -0.10 -13.86 8.96
C VAL A 122 -1.40 -13.06 9.08
N ILE A 123 -1.92 -12.50 7.98
CA ILE A 123 -3.18 -11.75 7.95
C ILE A 123 -4.39 -12.57 8.42
N ASP A 124 -4.35 -13.90 8.23
CA ASP A 124 -5.45 -14.81 8.56
C ASP A 124 -5.39 -15.28 10.02
N MET A 125 -4.31 -14.98 10.74
CA MET A 125 -4.18 -15.31 12.15
C MET A 125 -5.23 -14.55 12.98
N PRO A 126 -5.90 -15.20 13.96
CA PRO A 126 -6.90 -14.54 14.80
C PRO A 126 -6.39 -13.24 15.45
N PHE A 127 -5.13 -13.22 15.87
CA PHE A 127 -4.47 -12.02 16.40
C PHE A 127 -4.46 -10.86 15.39
N MET A 128 -4.03 -11.12 14.16
CA MET A 128 -3.94 -10.10 13.11
C MET A 128 -5.32 -9.62 12.66
N VAL A 129 -6.29 -10.52 12.57
CA VAL A 129 -7.69 -10.17 12.29
C VAL A 129 -8.20 -9.19 13.35
N GLN A 130 -8.04 -9.51 14.64
CA GLN A 130 -8.48 -8.62 15.72
C GLN A 130 -7.74 -7.28 15.73
N LYS A 131 -6.42 -7.29 15.48
CA LYS A 131 -5.61 -6.07 15.43
C LYS A 131 -6.00 -5.16 14.26
N LYS A 132 -6.24 -5.73 13.07
CA LYS A 132 -6.79 -5.03 11.90
C LYS A 132 -8.15 -4.40 12.21
N HIS A 133 -9.07 -5.14 12.82
CA HIS A 133 -10.38 -4.60 13.20
C HIS A 133 -10.26 -3.48 14.25
N ALA A 134 -9.38 -3.62 15.24
CA ALA A 134 -9.16 -2.59 16.24
C ALA A 134 -8.58 -1.30 15.63
N PHE A 135 -7.63 -1.43 14.71
CA PHE A 135 -7.07 -0.31 13.95
C PHE A 135 -8.16 0.44 13.18
N PHE A 136 -8.97 -0.25 12.38
CA PHE A 136 -10.05 0.40 11.64
C PHE A 136 -11.13 0.98 12.55
N ARG A 137 -11.48 0.34 13.67
CA ARG A 137 -12.40 0.94 14.65
C ARG A 137 -11.85 2.26 15.20
N LYS A 138 -10.56 2.31 15.55
CA LYS A 138 -9.91 3.53 16.06
C LYS A 138 -9.92 4.67 15.04
N HIS A 139 -9.76 4.37 13.76
CA HIS A 139 -9.51 5.38 12.73
C HIS A 139 -10.71 5.68 11.80
N LEU A 140 -11.75 4.84 11.79
CA LEU A 140 -12.97 5.06 10.99
C LEU A 140 -14.19 5.47 11.82
N GLN A 141 -14.18 5.34 13.15
CA GLN A 141 -15.34 5.68 14.01
C GLN A 141 -15.46 7.18 14.29
N SER A 142 -15.22 8.04 13.31
CA SER A 142 -15.30 9.49 13.47
C SER A 142 -16.13 10.14 12.37
N TYR A 143 -17.44 9.87 12.33
CA TYR A 143 -18.46 10.72 11.70
C TYR A 143 -19.81 10.55 12.40
#